data_AF-A0A2H3KXP4-F1
#
_entry.id   AF-A0A2H3KXP4-F1
#
_cell.length_a   1.000
_cell.length_b   1.000
_cell.length_c   1.000
_cell.angle_alpha   90.00
_cell.angle_beta   90.00
_cell.angle_gamma   90.00
#
_symmetry.space_group_name_H-M   'P 1'
#
loop_
_entity.id
_entity.type
_entity.pdbx_description
1 polymer ?
#
loop_
_entity_poly.entity_id
_entity_poly.type
_entity_poly.pdbx_seq_one_letter_code
_entity_poly.pdbx_strand_id
1 'polypeptide(L)'
;MATTTARKPATTAGAALVIRLGAAWHALLAFGLVAAAWALLQARWVQRDGLRLYVAGLILLGAVASVIALVLLLRRDGRGRAISLGLNYIFGVGSLLSLLGVLGLYISLDEVAASFNRWVWLLLGVLVGFLIGSVGDRFTHAPTTQAAFHRAGGWVMGASAIILLLAMGLIQGVIGLLSGLGNPLALVLLSATVLFGLFFWLMLRPQIAVAFGAGERDAEAVSGFLFIAPNLLGFMLFFAGPLLFSLYLSFTNSDSFTAEFVGLRNYIEIFSLQFAQVPPGQRSGAVLSSGYIELVRLGDFVVGAKDRIFWIALWNTIVYCFWVTMLSVVPALLVATILNSKIPGMQFFRAIYFIPSIAGVVGVAVIWKWLYNSNIGFLNYGINQVLGLFNRLPFVEIAPVQIAWLASQQTALASIIIMAAWQLLGFNTILFLAGLQGIPGEIYEAATIDGASNLQRFRYMTLPLLAPTTFFVVTTTLITTLQVFSEPFVMTPPPGGGPNNSTMTAVLYLYQRGFNRFEQGYAAAVAWVVFLFIFAVTLVQFRLQRRYGDM
;
A
#
# COMPACT_ATOMS: atom_id res chain seq x y z
N MET A 1 -11.41 29.08 50.07
CA MET A 1 -10.95 27.80 49.48
C MET A 1 -9.52 28.01 48.97
N ALA A 2 -8.56 27.34 49.60
CA ALA A 2 -7.13 27.60 49.43
C ALA A 2 -6.63 27.22 48.03
N THR A 3 -6.13 28.22 47.29
CA THR A 3 -5.35 28.06 46.07
C THR A 3 -3.94 27.57 46.44
N THR A 4 -3.72 26.26 46.38
CA THR A 4 -2.37 25.68 46.43
C THR A 4 -1.63 26.06 45.15
N THR A 5 -0.90 27.17 45.19
CA THR A 5 0.15 27.46 44.21
C THR A 5 1.25 26.43 44.37
N ALA A 6 1.19 25.34 43.62
CA ALA A 6 2.26 24.36 43.53
C ALA A 6 3.55 25.08 43.10
N ARG A 7 4.51 25.22 44.03
CA ARG A 7 5.84 25.78 43.72
C ARG A 7 6.48 24.91 42.63
N LYS A 8 6.82 25.51 41.48
CA LYS A 8 7.61 24.85 40.44
C LYS A 8 8.90 24.30 41.09
N PRO A 9 9.28 23.04 40.82
CA PRO A 9 10.45 22.42 41.43
C PRO A 9 11.72 23.26 41.18
N ALA A 10 12.60 23.34 42.16
CA ALA A 10 13.85 24.10 42.07
C ALA A 10 14.71 23.54 40.93
N THR A 11 14.85 24.30 39.85
CA THR A 11 15.63 23.88 38.68
C THR A 11 17.12 24.00 38.97
N THR A 12 17.88 22.94 38.76
CA THR A 12 19.34 22.97 38.84
C THR A 12 19.92 24.00 37.85
N ALA A 13 21.04 24.62 38.17
CA ALA A 13 21.70 25.59 37.29
C ALA A 13 21.99 25.01 35.89
N GLY A 14 22.34 23.72 35.83
CA GLY A 14 22.53 22.99 34.57
C GLY A 14 21.25 22.86 33.74
N ALA A 15 20.11 22.57 34.35
CA ALA A 15 18.83 22.50 33.63
C ALA A 15 18.42 23.88 33.06
N ALA A 16 18.64 24.95 33.82
CA ALA A 16 18.35 26.30 33.36
C ALA A 16 19.23 26.72 32.16
N LEU A 17 20.50 26.31 32.13
CA LEU A 17 21.41 26.55 31.00
C LEU A 17 20.94 25.81 29.74
N VAL A 18 20.59 24.52 29.86
CA VAL A 18 20.11 23.71 28.73
C VAL A 18 18.83 24.30 28.12
N ILE A 19 17.90 24.79 28.95
CA ILE A 19 16.67 25.44 28.46
C ILE A 19 16.99 26.73 27.68
N ARG A 20 17.92 27.55 28.17
CA ARG A 20 18.34 28.79 27.47
C ARG A 20 19.06 28.48 26.14
N LEU A 21 19.93 27.48 26.13
CA LEU A 21 20.61 27.03 24.92
C LEU A 21 19.61 26.46 23.90
N GLY A 22 18.64 25.66 24.35
CA GLY A 22 17.56 25.16 23.51
C GLY A 22 16.68 26.27 22.95
N ALA A 23 16.36 27.30 23.74
CA ALA A 23 15.68 28.49 23.28
C ALA A 23 16.49 29.21 22.19
N ALA A 24 17.77 29.50 22.43
CA ALA A 24 18.65 30.12 21.44
C ALA A 24 18.75 29.30 20.15
N TRP A 25 18.84 27.96 20.26
CA TRP A 25 18.81 27.05 19.13
C TRP A 25 17.53 27.17 18.31
N HIS A 26 16.36 27.22 18.96
CA HIS A 26 15.09 27.39 18.27
C HIS A 26 14.92 28.75 17.58
N ALA A 27 15.56 29.81 18.11
CA ALA A 27 15.63 31.10 17.45
C ALA A 27 16.47 31.02 16.16
N LEU A 28 17.65 30.40 16.23
CA LEU A 28 18.51 30.15 15.06
C LEU A 28 17.84 29.26 14.02
N LEU A 29 17.18 28.19 14.46
CA LEU A 29 16.44 27.28 13.59
C LEU A 29 15.31 28.00 12.88
N ALA A 30 14.51 28.81 13.59
CA ALA A 30 13.43 29.57 12.98
C ALA A 30 13.94 30.52 11.88
N PHE A 31 15.02 31.25 12.16
CA PHE A 31 15.65 32.13 11.17
C PHE A 31 16.16 31.35 9.95
N GLY A 32 16.86 30.23 10.18
CA GLY A 32 17.36 29.37 9.11
C GLY A 32 16.25 28.80 8.23
N LEU A 33 15.12 28.39 8.83
CA LEU A 33 13.97 27.87 8.09
C LEU A 33 13.27 28.95 7.26
N VAL A 34 13.13 30.17 7.77
CA VAL A 34 12.59 31.29 6.99
C VAL A 34 13.51 31.61 5.80
N ALA A 35 14.83 31.66 6.02
CA ALA A 35 15.79 31.89 4.95
C ALA A 35 15.75 30.76 3.89
N ALA A 36 15.62 29.50 4.32
CA ALA A 36 15.51 28.35 3.42
C ALA A 36 14.21 28.39 2.59
N ALA A 37 13.07 28.69 3.22
CA ALA A 37 11.80 28.85 2.51
C ALA A 37 11.86 29.98 1.48
N TRP A 38 12.46 31.12 1.86
CA TRP A 38 12.67 32.24 0.96
C TRP A 38 13.55 31.87 -0.24
N ALA A 39 14.68 31.21 -0.01
CA ALA A 39 15.57 30.74 -1.07
C ALA A 39 14.86 29.75 -2.02
N LEU A 40 14.04 28.85 -1.47
CA LEU A 40 13.26 27.89 -2.27
C LEU A 40 12.22 28.58 -3.16
N LEU A 41 11.57 29.64 -2.67
CA LEU A 41 10.62 30.42 -3.45
C LEU A 41 11.29 31.19 -4.60
N GLN A 42 12.55 31.57 -4.45
CA GLN A 42 13.34 32.22 -5.52
C GLN A 42 14.00 31.22 -6.48
N ALA A 43 14.09 29.96 -6.11
CA ALA A 43 14.78 28.93 -6.87
C ALA A 43 14.06 28.64 -8.19
N ARG A 44 14.63 29.11 -9.31
CA ARG A 44 14.05 28.96 -10.66
C ARG A 44 14.13 27.53 -11.22
N TRP A 45 14.89 26.63 -10.60
CA TRP A 45 15.14 25.27 -11.11
C TRP A 45 14.03 24.24 -10.81
N VAL A 46 13.12 24.48 -9.86
CA VAL A 46 12.07 23.49 -9.54
C VAL A 46 10.86 23.70 -10.46
N GLN A 47 10.84 23.25 -11.71
CA GLN A 47 9.84 23.66 -12.73
C GLN A 47 8.33 23.62 -12.34
N ARG A 48 7.94 22.97 -11.24
CA ARG A 48 6.56 22.92 -10.72
C ARG A 48 6.32 23.93 -9.59
N ASP A 49 5.63 25.04 -9.90
CA ASP A 49 5.32 26.10 -8.92
C ASP A 49 4.50 25.60 -7.72
N GLY A 50 3.56 24.68 -7.93
CA GLY A 50 2.76 24.09 -6.84
C GLY A 50 3.59 23.29 -5.83
N LEU A 51 4.58 22.52 -6.30
CA LEU A 51 5.47 21.75 -5.42
C LEU A 51 6.37 22.68 -4.61
N ARG A 52 6.90 23.76 -5.23
CA ARG A 52 7.70 24.77 -4.53
C ARG A 52 6.91 25.40 -3.38
N LEU A 53 5.69 25.84 -3.67
CA LEU A 53 4.81 26.48 -2.68
C LEU A 53 4.47 25.52 -1.53
N TYR A 54 4.15 24.27 -1.85
CA TYR A 54 3.86 23.25 -0.85
C TYR A 54 5.06 23.01 0.10
N VAL A 55 6.25 22.78 -0.46
CA VAL A 55 7.46 22.53 0.33
C VAL A 55 7.86 23.77 1.13
N ALA A 56 7.78 24.96 0.55
CA ALA A 56 8.04 26.22 1.26
C ALA A 56 7.06 26.42 2.42
N GLY A 57 5.77 26.11 2.22
CA GLY A 57 4.75 26.14 3.25
C GLY A 57 5.06 25.21 4.43
N LEU A 58 5.52 23.98 4.16
CA LEU A 58 5.96 23.04 5.21
C LEU A 58 7.17 23.56 6.01
N ILE A 59 8.15 24.16 5.33
CA ILE A 59 9.33 24.75 5.99
C ILE A 59 8.90 25.92 6.89
N LEU A 60 8.00 26.79 6.41
CA LEU A 60 7.48 27.91 7.19
C LEU A 60 6.67 27.45 8.40
N LEU A 61 5.88 26.38 8.28
CA LEU A 61 5.21 25.77 9.43
C LEU A 61 6.23 25.28 10.48
N GLY A 62 7.34 24.70 10.03
CA GLY A 62 8.47 24.36 10.91
C GLY A 62 9.08 25.58 11.60
N ALA A 63 9.22 26.70 10.89
CA ALA A 63 9.72 27.95 11.46
C ALA A 63 8.79 28.50 12.55
N VAL A 64 7.48 28.53 12.28
CA VAL A 64 6.45 28.94 13.24
C VAL A 64 6.46 28.03 14.47
N ALA A 65 6.52 26.71 14.27
CA ALA A 65 6.63 25.75 15.37
C ALA A 65 7.90 25.98 16.21
N SER A 66 9.02 26.34 15.58
CA SER A 66 10.27 26.66 16.28
C SER A 66 10.15 27.93 17.12
N VAL A 67 9.46 28.97 16.63
CA VAL A 67 9.17 30.19 17.42
C VAL A 67 8.25 29.86 18.60
N ILE A 68 7.23 29.03 18.39
CA ILE A 68 6.34 28.57 19.47
C ILE A 68 7.15 27.80 20.53
N ALA A 69 8.03 26.89 20.10
CA ALA A 69 8.92 26.16 21.00
C ALA A 69 9.81 27.11 21.82
N LEU A 70 10.45 28.08 21.16
CA LEU A 70 11.25 29.13 21.82
C LEU A 70 10.47 29.82 22.94
N VAL A 71 9.28 30.34 22.65
CA VAL A 71 8.46 31.08 23.63
C VAL A 71 8.05 30.17 24.79
N LEU A 72 7.62 28.95 24.51
CA LEU A 72 7.17 28.00 25.52
C LEU A 72 8.33 27.46 26.39
N LEU A 73 9.52 27.26 25.81
CA LEU A 73 10.73 26.88 26.54
C LEU A 73 11.11 27.97 27.55
N LEU A 74 11.09 29.26 27.13
CA LEU A 74 11.35 30.39 28.03
C LEU A 74 10.29 30.53 29.14
N ARG A 75 9.02 30.19 28.85
CA ARG A 75 7.93 30.15 29.83
C ARG A 75 7.94 28.91 30.73
N ARG A 76 8.85 27.95 30.48
CA ARG A 76 8.92 26.66 31.16
C ARG A 76 7.60 25.89 31.12
N ASP A 77 7.02 25.80 29.92
CA ASP A 77 5.85 24.99 29.63
C ASP A 77 6.29 23.64 29.03
N GLY A 78 5.75 22.52 29.54
CA GLY A 78 6.04 21.17 29.06
C GLY A 78 5.73 20.97 27.58
N ARG A 79 4.77 21.72 27.02
CA ARG A 79 4.49 21.72 25.58
C ARG A 79 5.68 22.19 24.75
N GLY A 80 6.44 23.17 25.25
CA GLY A 80 7.64 23.68 24.57
C GLY A 80 8.72 22.61 24.43
N ARG A 81 8.92 21.79 25.48
CA ARG A 81 9.83 20.64 25.44
C ARG A 81 9.37 19.59 24.43
N ALA A 82 8.08 19.27 24.38
CA ALA A 82 7.54 18.30 23.43
C ALA A 82 7.72 18.76 21.98
N ILE A 83 7.43 20.02 21.67
CA ILE A 83 7.63 20.60 20.33
C ILE A 83 9.13 20.61 19.99
N SER A 84 10.00 20.96 20.95
CA SER A 84 11.45 20.94 20.75
C SER A 84 11.97 19.55 20.37
N LEU A 85 11.53 18.50 21.10
CA LEU A 85 11.87 17.11 20.77
C LEU A 85 11.38 16.73 19.38
N GLY A 86 10.14 17.06 19.03
CA GLY A 86 9.57 16.76 17.71
C GLY A 86 10.33 17.44 16.57
N LEU A 87 10.63 18.74 16.70
CA LEU A 87 11.36 19.49 15.67
C LEU A 87 12.79 18.98 15.51
N ASN A 88 13.52 18.78 16.62
CA ASN A 88 14.89 18.27 16.54
C ASN A 88 14.95 16.85 15.96
N TYR A 89 13.94 16.01 16.23
CA TYR A 89 13.83 14.70 15.60
C TYR A 89 13.58 14.82 14.09
N ILE A 90 12.55 15.57 13.67
CA ILE A 90 12.17 15.70 12.25
C ILE A 90 13.32 16.30 11.43
N PHE A 91 13.89 17.42 11.89
CA PHE A 91 14.98 18.07 11.17
C PHE A 91 16.29 17.28 11.27
N GLY A 92 16.54 16.56 12.37
CA GLY A 92 17.68 15.66 12.49
C GLY A 92 17.61 14.48 11.52
N VAL A 93 16.44 13.86 11.36
CA VAL A 93 16.21 12.83 10.35
C VAL A 93 16.34 13.42 8.94
N GLY A 94 15.74 14.58 8.69
CA GLY A 94 15.85 15.26 7.39
C GLY A 94 17.28 15.63 7.01
N SER A 95 18.08 16.15 7.95
CA SER A 95 19.49 16.48 7.73
C SER A 95 20.34 15.23 7.52
N LEU A 96 20.05 14.13 8.25
CA LEU A 96 20.73 12.85 8.06
C LEU A 96 20.44 12.26 6.68
N LEU A 97 19.18 12.26 6.24
CA LEU A 97 18.83 11.77 4.89
C LEU A 97 19.46 12.62 3.80
N SER A 98 19.47 13.94 3.98
CA SER A 98 20.14 14.87 3.05
C SER A 98 21.65 14.63 3.02
N LEU A 99 22.27 14.40 4.18
CA LEU A 99 23.68 14.04 4.30
C LEU A 99 23.98 12.77 3.52
N LEU A 100 23.21 11.70 3.74
CA LEU A 100 23.37 10.44 3.03
C LEU A 100 23.22 10.61 1.51
N GLY A 101 22.31 11.48 1.07
CA GLY A 101 22.18 11.85 -0.34
C GLY A 101 23.42 12.53 -0.91
N VAL A 102 23.98 13.52 -0.20
CA VAL A 102 25.21 14.23 -0.61
C VAL A 102 26.44 13.32 -0.56
N LEU A 103 26.49 12.38 0.38
CA LEU A 103 27.55 11.36 0.44
C LEU A 103 27.44 10.34 -0.71
N GLY A 104 26.40 10.41 -1.55
CA GLY A 104 26.25 9.53 -2.71
C GLY A 104 25.71 8.15 -2.35
N LEU A 105 25.05 7.98 -1.19
CA LEU A 105 24.50 6.68 -0.77
C LEU A 105 23.63 6.05 -1.87
N TYR A 106 22.82 6.86 -2.56
CA TYR A 106 21.96 6.38 -3.64
C TYR A 106 22.76 5.83 -4.83
N ILE A 107 23.84 6.51 -5.22
CA ILE A 107 24.73 6.06 -6.31
C ILE A 107 25.41 4.75 -5.91
N SER A 108 25.92 4.67 -4.68
CA SER A 108 26.51 3.43 -4.16
C SER A 108 25.51 2.28 -4.10
N LEU A 109 24.26 2.55 -3.71
CA LEU A 109 23.19 1.55 -3.71
C LEU A 109 22.81 1.11 -5.13
N ASP A 110 22.80 2.02 -6.10
CA ASP A 110 22.51 1.71 -7.50
C ASP A 110 23.60 0.81 -8.11
N GLU A 111 24.87 1.06 -7.82
CA GLU A 111 25.99 0.19 -8.25
C GLU A 111 25.89 -1.22 -7.63
N VAL A 112 25.54 -1.28 -6.35
CA VAL A 112 25.28 -2.53 -5.62
C VAL A 112 24.09 -3.28 -6.24
N ALA A 113 23.01 -2.58 -6.56
CA ALA A 113 21.81 -3.16 -7.18
C ALA A 113 22.08 -3.64 -8.63
N ALA A 114 22.84 -2.88 -9.42
CA ALA A 114 23.20 -3.24 -10.78
C ALA A 114 24.03 -4.53 -10.84
N SER A 115 24.88 -4.76 -9.84
CA SER A 115 25.66 -5.99 -9.72
C SER A 115 24.90 -7.15 -9.06
N PHE A 116 23.78 -6.88 -8.37
CA PHE A 116 23.02 -7.89 -7.64
C PHE A 116 22.59 -9.07 -8.53
N ASN A 117 22.01 -8.83 -9.70
CA ASN A 117 21.58 -9.91 -10.61
C ASN A 117 22.74 -10.83 -11.04
N ARG A 118 23.96 -10.30 -11.14
CA ARG A 118 25.15 -11.09 -11.48
C ARG A 118 25.55 -12.04 -10.35
N TRP A 119 25.34 -11.61 -9.11
CA TRP A 119 25.81 -12.29 -7.90
C TRP A 119 24.70 -12.95 -7.09
N VAL A 120 23.44 -12.82 -7.51
CA VAL A 120 22.26 -13.34 -6.79
C VAL A 120 22.34 -14.85 -6.54
N TRP A 121 23.01 -15.60 -7.42
CA TRP A 121 23.21 -17.03 -7.26
C TRP A 121 24.02 -17.39 -6.00
N LEU A 122 24.82 -16.48 -5.45
CA LEU A 122 25.51 -16.68 -4.17
C LEU A 122 24.54 -16.81 -2.99
N LEU A 123 23.29 -16.35 -3.14
CA LEU A 123 22.22 -16.63 -2.16
C LEU A 123 21.87 -18.13 -2.10
N LEU A 124 22.17 -18.91 -3.14
CA LEU A 124 22.06 -20.37 -3.06
C LEU A 124 23.01 -20.94 -2.01
N GLY A 125 24.17 -20.32 -1.79
CA GLY A 125 25.07 -20.71 -0.70
C GLY A 125 24.43 -20.51 0.68
N VAL A 126 23.63 -19.45 0.85
CA VAL A 126 22.84 -19.24 2.07
C VAL A 126 21.76 -20.33 2.22
N LEU A 127 21.06 -20.67 1.14
CA LEU A 127 20.08 -21.76 1.12
C LEU A 127 20.72 -23.12 1.44
N VAL A 128 21.88 -23.41 0.84
CA VAL A 128 22.64 -24.65 1.07
C VAL A 128 23.09 -24.72 2.52
N GLY A 129 23.62 -23.64 3.08
CA GLY A 129 24.00 -23.61 4.49
C GLY A 129 22.80 -23.79 5.43
N PHE A 130 21.63 -23.21 5.11
CA PHE A 130 20.39 -23.47 5.83
C PHE A 130 19.97 -24.94 5.75
N LEU A 131 20.04 -25.54 4.56
CA LEU A 131 19.73 -26.97 4.36
C LEU A 131 20.69 -27.86 5.16
N ILE A 132 21.99 -27.58 5.15
CA ILE A 132 22.99 -28.29 5.97
C ILE A 132 22.62 -28.19 7.46
N GLY A 133 22.24 -27.01 7.94
CA GLY A 133 21.77 -26.81 9.31
C GLY A 133 20.52 -27.63 9.62
N SER A 134 19.53 -27.62 8.71
CA SER A 134 18.26 -28.36 8.87
C SER A 134 18.42 -29.89 8.85
N VAL A 135 19.45 -30.40 8.16
CA VAL A 135 19.81 -31.82 8.24
C VAL A 135 20.31 -32.17 9.63
N GLY A 136 20.97 -31.23 10.31
CA GLY A 136 21.37 -31.34 11.71
C GLY A 136 20.21 -31.64 12.66
N ASP A 137 19.02 -31.09 12.38
CA ASP A 137 17.82 -31.30 13.19
C ASP A 137 17.32 -32.76 13.18
N ARG A 138 17.79 -33.60 12.26
CA ARG A 138 17.52 -35.05 12.26
C ARG A 138 18.33 -35.81 13.32
N PHE A 139 19.41 -35.22 13.83
CA PHE A 139 20.34 -35.84 14.78
C PHE A 139 20.09 -35.43 16.23
N THR A 140 18.82 -35.34 16.65
CA THR A 140 18.43 -34.93 18.01
C THR A 140 19.02 -35.84 19.11
N HIS A 141 19.39 -37.07 18.75
CA HIS A 141 19.96 -38.07 19.68
C HIS A 141 21.50 -38.00 19.75
N ALA A 142 22.15 -37.18 18.91
CA ALA A 142 23.60 -37.03 18.82
C ALA A 142 24.00 -35.53 18.84
N PRO A 143 24.06 -34.90 20.04
CA PRO A 143 24.19 -33.45 20.17
C PRO A 143 25.50 -32.87 19.59
N THR A 144 26.59 -33.64 19.60
CA THR A 144 27.86 -33.24 18.98
C THR A 144 27.76 -33.17 17.46
N THR A 145 27.12 -34.15 16.83
CA THR A 145 26.86 -34.20 15.39
C THR A 145 25.88 -33.11 14.97
N GLN A 146 24.80 -32.92 15.73
CA GLN A 146 23.85 -31.82 15.50
C GLN A 146 24.54 -30.45 15.54
N ALA A 147 25.34 -30.19 16.58
CA ALA A 147 26.08 -28.93 16.70
C ALA A 147 27.09 -28.72 15.56
N ALA A 148 27.72 -29.79 15.06
CA ALA A 148 28.63 -29.73 13.93
C ALA A 148 27.90 -29.31 12.64
N PHE A 149 26.73 -29.89 12.34
CA PHE A 149 25.90 -29.50 11.18
C PHE A 149 25.42 -28.05 11.27
N HIS A 150 24.96 -27.58 12.43
CA HIS A 150 24.58 -26.18 12.59
C HIS A 150 25.76 -25.21 12.41
N ARG A 151 26.94 -25.54 12.96
CA ARG A 151 28.14 -24.71 12.75
C ARG A 151 28.58 -24.71 11.29
N ALA A 152 28.61 -25.88 10.64
CA ALA A 152 28.96 -25.98 9.23
C ALA A 152 27.99 -25.18 8.35
N GLY A 153 26.68 -25.34 8.58
CA GLY A 153 25.64 -24.55 7.92
C GLY A 153 25.81 -23.05 8.14
N GLY A 154 26.06 -22.64 9.39
CA GLY A 154 26.31 -21.24 9.76
C GLY A 154 27.55 -20.64 9.07
N TRP A 155 28.65 -21.40 8.97
CA TRP A 155 29.85 -20.96 8.24
C TRP A 155 29.60 -20.82 6.74
N VAL A 156 28.90 -21.79 6.12
CA VAL A 156 28.56 -21.73 4.69
C VAL A 156 27.65 -20.54 4.40
N MET A 157 26.64 -20.30 5.25
CA MET A 157 25.77 -19.12 5.15
C MET A 157 26.57 -17.82 5.30
N GLY A 158 27.37 -17.70 6.35
CA GLY A 158 28.15 -16.51 6.66
C GLY A 158 29.17 -16.19 5.57
N ALA A 159 29.93 -17.19 5.09
CA ALA A 159 30.88 -17.02 4.01
C ALA A 159 30.20 -16.60 2.71
N SER A 160 29.08 -17.26 2.34
CA SER A 160 28.32 -16.91 1.13
C SER A 160 27.77 -15.48 1.20
N ALA A 161 27.26 -15.06 2.36
CA ALA A 161 26.77 -13.70 2.58
C ALA A 161 27.91 -12.66 2.51
N ILE A 162 29.06 -12.93 3.11
CA ILE A 162 30.23 -12.04 3.04
C ILE A 162 30.74 -11.93 1.59
N ILE A 163 30.89 -13.06 0.90
CA ILE A 163 31.33 -13.08 -0.51
C ILE A 163 30.34 -12.30 -1.38
N LEU A 164 29.03 -12.48 -1.16
CA LEU A 164 28.00 -11.72 -1.86
C LEU A 164 28.17 -10.21 -1.62
N LEU A 165 28.32 -9.77 -0.37
CA LEU A 165 28.50 -8.35 -0.04
C LEU A 165 29.77 -7.76 -0.68
N LEU A 166 30.89 -8.49 -0.63
CA LEU A 166 32.13 -8.07 -1.26
C LEU A 166 32.02 -8.03 -2.79
N ALA A 167 31.39 -9.03 -3.40
CA ALA A 167 31.17 -9.11 -4.85
C ALA A 167 30.22 -8.03 -5.36
N MET A 168 29.26 -7.62 -4.54
CA MET A 168 28.37 -6.49 -4.78
C MET A 168 29.06 -5.13 -4.62
N GLY A 169 30.35 -5.10 -4.23
CA GLY A 169 31.12 -3.86 -4.14
C GLY A 169 30.92 -3.10 -2.83
N LEU A 170 30.53 -3.75 -1.72
CA LEU A 170 30.33 -3.10 -0.42
C LEU A 170 31.51 -2.22 0.00
N ILE A 171 32.75 -2.69 -0.21
CA ILE A 171 33.96 -1.90 0.12
C ILE A 171 34.01 -0.61 -0.71
N GLN A 172 33.74 -0.69 -2.01
CA GLN A 172 33.72 0.49 -2.88
C GLN A 172 32.59 1.45 -2.49
N GLY A 173 31.42 0.92 -2.10
CA GLY A 173 30.33 1.73 -1.56
C GLY A 173 30.71 2.48 -0.28
N VAL A 174 31.42 1.84 0.65
CA VAL A 174 31.93 2.49 1.87
C VAL A 174 32.98 3.56 1.55
N ILE A 175 33.92 3.27 0.65
CA ILE A 175 34.93 4.25 0.21
C ILE A 175 34.25 5.46 -0.46
N GLY A 176 33.26 5.21 -1.32
CA GLY A 176 32.43 6.24 -1.96
C GLY A 176 31.76 7.16 -0.93
N LEU A 177 31.08 6.60 0.05
CA LEU A 177 30.48 7.37 1.16
C LEU A 177 31.51 8.22 1.91
N LEU A 178 32.69 7.67 2.21
CA LEU A 178 33.74 8.40 2.92
C LEU A 178 34.33 9.54 2.07
N SER A 179 34.49 9.32 0.76
CA SER A 179 34.97 10.36 -0.16
C SER A 179 34.02 11.57 -0.23
N GLY A 180 32.71 11.35 -0.04
CA GLY A 180 31.71 12.40 -0.02
C GLY A 180 31.88 13.40 1.13
N LEU A 181 32.62 13.03 2.19
CA LEU A 181 32.94 13.95 3.31
C LEU A 181 33.82 15.12 2.89
N GLY A 182 34.47 15.06 1.72
CA GLY A 182 35.20 16.18 1.14
C GLY A 182 34.29 17.34 0.69
N ASN A 183 32.98 17.12 0.57
CA ASN A 183 32.02 18.15 0.16
C ASN A 183 31.71 19.11 1.33
N PRO A 184 31.91 20.44 1.17
CA PRO A 184 31.57 21.42 2.21
C PRO A 184 30.10 21.33 2.68
N LEU A 185 29.17 21.00 1.77
CA LEU A 185 27.76 20.81 2.12
C LEU A 185 27.55 19.58 3.02
N ALA A 186 28.32 18.51 2.80
CA ALA A 186 28.26 17.32 3.66
C ALA A 186 28.70 17.66 5.09
N LEU A 187 29.74 18.48 5.26
CA LEU A 187 30.19 18.93 6.58
C LEU A 187 29.14 19.78 7.29
N VAL A 188 28.45 20.67 6.56
CA VAL A 188 27.34 21.46 7.10
C VAL A 188 26.18 20.56 7.55
N LEU A 189 25.78 19.59 6.71
CA LEU A 189 24.69 18.67 7.02
C LEU A 189 25.04 17.70 8.16
N LEU A 190 26.30 17.26 8.24
CA LEU A 190 26.82 16.47 9.36
C LEU A 190 26.75 17.28 10.65
N SER A 191 27.23 18.52 10.63
CA SER A 191 27.17 19.43 11.79
C SER A 191 25.73 19.68 12.22
N ALA A 192 24.83 19.93 11.29
CA ALA A 192 23.40 20.08 11.55
C ALA A 192 22.81 18.83 12.21
N THR A 193 23.10 17.64 11.67
CA THR A 193 22.63 16.35 12.22
C THR A 193 23.12 16.13 13.65
N VAL A 194 24.40 16.42 13.92
CA VAL A 194 24.97 16.35 15.27
C VAL A 194 24.31 17.34 16.21
N LEU A 195 24.06 18.58 15.78
CA LEU A 195 23.40 19.60 16.61
C LEU A 195 21.95 19.21 16.91
N PHE A 196 21.17 18.77 15.92
CA PHE A 196 19.81 18.28 16.14
C PHE A 196 19.80 17.10 17.10
N GLY A 197 20.70 16.12 16.92
CA GLY A 197 20.85 14.98 17.82
C GLY A 197 21.23 15.38 19.24
N LEU A 198 22.14 16.35 19.40
CA LEU A 198 22.55 16.89 20.69
C LEU A 198 21.39 17.56 21.41
N PHE A 199 20.67 18.48 20.77
CA PHE A 199 19.54 19.18 21.39
C PHE A 199 18.36 18.25 21.67
N PHE A 200 18.12 17.27 20.80
CA PHE A 200 17.17 16.19 21.05
C PHE A 200 17.54 15.41 22.33
N TRP A 201 18.78 14.94 22.42
CA TRP A 201 19.26 14.17 23.56
C TRP A 201 19.26 14.97 24.87
N LEU A 202 19.68 16.25 24.82
CA LEU A 202 19.63 17.14 25.97
C LEU A 202 18.20 17.32 26.49
N MET A 203 17.23 17.52 25.61
CA MET A 203 15.80 17.66 25.97
C MET A 203 15.17 16.35 26.44
N LEU A 204 15.74 15.20 26.09
CA LEU A 204 15.28 13.89 26.53
C LEU A 204 15.57 13.62 28.02
N ARG A 205 16.61 14.26 28.57
CA ARG A 205 17.12 13.96 29.91
C ARG A 205 16.04 14.12 30.99
N PRO A 206 15.94 13.19 31.97
CA PRO A 206 14.94 13.26 33.05
C PRO A 206 15.02 14.55 33.87
N GLN A 207 16.23 15.06 34.11
CA GLN A 207 16.45 16.31 34.86
C GLN A 207 15.80 17.53 34.19
N ILE A 208 15.77 17.54 32.85
CA ILE A 208 15.11 18.59 32.07
C ILE A 208 13.59 18.39 32.11
N ALA A 209 13.12 17.14 32.02
CA ALA A 209 11.70 16.80 32.15
C ALA A 209 11.10 17.39 33.45
N VAL A 210 11.75 17.14 34.59
CA VAL A 210 11.33 17.64 35.90
C VAL A 210 11.32 19.17 35.95
N ALA A 211 12.27 19.84 35.28
CA ALA A 211 12.32 21.30 35.20
C ALA A 211 11.13 21.93 34.46
N PHE A 212 10.46 21.17 33.60
CA PHE A 212 9.21 21.54 32.93
C PHE A 212 7.94 21.07 33.67
N GLY A 213 8.11 20.47 34.87
CA GLY A 213 6.99 19.92 35.63
C GLY A 213 6.42 18.63 35.05
N ALA A 214 7.16 17.95 34.16
CA ALA A 214 6.73 16.70 33.57
C ALA A 214 6.80 15.56 34.59
N GLY A 215 5.69 14.83 34.76
CA GLY A 215 5.62 13.65 35.63
C GLY A 215 6.03 12.35 34.91
N GLU A 216 5.90 11.22 35.59
CA GLU A 216 6.18 9.89 34.99
C GLU A 216 5.30 9.62 33.76
N ARG A 217 4.01 9.98 33.81
CA ARG A 217 3.08 9.86 32.69
C ARG A 217 3.54 10.62 31.44
N ASP A 218 4.13 11.80 31.61
CA ASP A 218 4.63 12.59 30.48
C ASP A 218 5.90 11.97 29.88
N ALA A 219 6.75 11.37 30.71
CA ALA A 219 7.94 10.65 30.26
C ALA A 219 7.58 9.36 29.49
N GLU A 220 6.57 8.62 29.97
CA GLU A 220 6.00 7.47 29.27
C GLU A 220 5.39 7.87 27.93
N ALA A 221 4.62 8.96 27.89
CA ALA A 221 4.03 9.47 26.65
C ALA A 221 5.10 9.84 25.62
N VAL A 222 6.17 10.54 26.03
CA VAL A 222 7.30 10.86 25.14
C VAL A 222 7.96 9.60 24.61
N SER A 223 8.21 8.60 25.47
CA SER A 223 8.79 7.31 25.05
C SER A 223 7.90 6.60 24.02
N GLY A 224 6.58 6.59 24.25
CA GLY A 224 5.60 6.04 23.31
C GLY A 224 5.62 6.76 21.95
N PHE A 225 5.67 8.10 21.95
CA PHE A 225 5.77 8.87 20.71
C PHE A 225 7.07 8.60 19.97
N LEU A 226 8.20 8.50 20.66
CA LEU A 226 9.50 8.22 20.03
C LEU A 226 9.57 6.83 19.42
N PHE A 227 8.90 5.84 20.03
CA PHE A 227 8.78 4.51 19.47
C PHE A 227 8.00 4.52 18.15
N ILE A 228 6.94 5.33 18.06
CA ILE A 228 6.08 5.42 16.87
C ILE A 228 6.65 6.40 15.82
N ALA A 229 7.49 7.36 16.23
CA ALA A 229 7.95 8.47 15.40
C ALA A 229 8.60 8.08 14.07
N PRO A 230 9.47 7.05 13.97
CA PRO A 230 10.05 6.65 12.68
C PRO A 230 8.98 6.21 11.67
N ASN A 231 8.01 5.40 12.13
CA ASN A 231 6.92 4.93 11.27
C ASN A 231 5.94 6.06 10.94
N LEU A 232 5.63 6.92 11.91
CA LEU A 232 4.77 8.08 11.69
C LEU A 232 5.38 9.07 10.68
N LEU A 233 6.69 9.31 10.76
CA LEU A 233 7.40 10.16 9.81
C LEU A 233 7.39 9.55 8.41
N GLY A 234 7.65 8.24 8.30
CA GLY A 234 7.52 7.50 7.04
C GLY A 234 6.12 7.60 6.45
N PHE A 235 5.08 7.38 7.26
CA PHE A 235 3.68 7.55 6.86
C PHE A 235 3.38 8.97 6.39
N MET A 236 3.81 9.99 7.14
CA MET A 236 3.56 11.39 6.78
C MET A 236 4.25 11.78 5.46
N LEU A 237 5.49 11.32 5.26
CA LEU A 237 6.29 11.67 4.08
C LEU A 237 5.87 10.90 2.82
N PHE A 238 5.64 9.59 2.94
CA PHE A 238 5.44 8.70 1.79
C PHE A 238 3.97 8.37 1.52
N PHE A 239 3.07 8.60 2.47
CA PHE A 239 1.64 8.35 2.29
C PHE A 239 0.81 9.63 2.41
N ALA A 240 0.79 10.28 3.57
CA ALA A 240 -0.09 11.43 3.81
C ALA A 240 0.30 12.65 2.95
N GLY A 241 1.58 12.94 2.81
CA GLY A 241 2.10 14.05 2.00
C GLY A 241 1.67 13.93 0.53
N PRO A 242 2.02 12.84 -0.18
CA PRO A 242 1.56 12.60 -1.55
C PRO A 242 0.04 12.58 -1.69
N LEU A 243 -0.69 12.05 -0.70
CA LEU A 243 -2.14 12.07 -0.69
C LEU A 243 -2.69 13.50 -0.65
N LEU A 244 -2.19 14.35 0.27
CA LEU A 244 -2.58 15.76 0.36
C LEU A 244 -2.17 16.55 -0.89
N PHE A 245 -1.00 16.27 -1.45
CA PHE A 245 -0.57 16.88 -2.71
C PHE A 245 -1.48 16.46 -3.88
N SER A 246 -1.89 15.19 -3.94
CA SER A 246 -2.88 14.70 -4.90
C SER A 246 -4.23 15.41 -4.73
N LEU A 247 -4.67 15.67 -3.48
CA LEU A 247 -5.87 16.48 -3.22
C LEU A 247 -5.72 17.91 -3.73
N TYR A 248 -4.57 18.53 -3.57
CA TYR A 248 -4.34 19.84 -4.15
C TYR A 248 -4.42 19.79 -5.68
N LEU A 249 -3.78 18.80 -6.31
CA LEU A 249 -3.79 18.63 -7.76
C LEU A 249 -5.20 18.44 -8.32
N SER A 250 -6.11 17.80 -7.59
CA SER A 250 -7.49 17.58 -8.07
C SER A 250 -8.28 18.87 -8.31
N PHE A 251 -7.91 19.98 -7.68
CA PHE A 251 -8.49 21.31 -7.91
C PHE A 251 -7.74 22.13 -8.97
N THR A 252 -6.76 21.53 -9.63
CA THR A 252 -5.96 22.18 -10.67
C THR A 252 -6.16 21.51 -12.02
N ASN A 253 -6.00 22.24 -13.11
CA ASN A 253 -5.76 21.70 -14.43
C ASN A 253 -4.26 21.51 -14.60
N SER A 254 -3.67 20.63 -13.79
CA SER A 254 -2.24 20.34 -13.87
C SER A 254 -1.98 19.40 -15.04
N ASP A 255 -1.22 19.89 -16.01
CA ASP A 255 -0.54 19.07 -17.00
C ASP A 255 0.93 18.84 -16.58
N SER A 256 1.75 18.21 -17.43
CA SER A 256 3.17 17.97 -17.13
C SER A 256 3.99 19.24 -16.85
N PHE A 257 3.52 20.42 -17.27
CA PHE A 257 4.31 21.66 -17.33
C PHE A 257 3.69 22.84 -16.56
N THR A 258 2.38 22.85 -16.38
CA THR A 258 1.60 23.95 -15.79
C THR A 258 0.60 23.41 -14.77
N ALA A 259 0.24 24.24 -13.79
CA ALA A 259 -0.78 23.91 -12.80
C ALA A 259 -1.65 25.14 -12.53
N GLU A 260 -2.75 25.26 -13.27
CA GLU A 260 -3.73 26.33 -13.07
C GLU A 260 -4.83 25.88 -12.11
N PHE A 261 -5.17 26.70 -11.12
CA PHE A 261 -6.28 26.40 -10.21
C PHE A 261 -7.63 26.57 -10.92
N VAL A 262 -8.42 25.51 -10.99
CA VAL A 262 -9.73 25.47 -11.69
C VAL A 262 -10.92 25.20 -10.75
N GLY A 263 -10.68 25.20 -9.44
CA GLY A 263 -11.70 24.91 -8.43
C GLY A 263 -12.33 23.53 -8.64
N LEU A 264 -13.66 23.45 -8.68
CA LEU A 264 -14.39 22.18 -8.78
C LEU A 264 -14.60 21.68 -10.23
N ARG A 265 -14.00 22.33 -11.24
CA ARG A 265 -14.25 22.02 -12.65
C ARG A 265 -14.03 20.55 -13.01
N ASN A 266 -12.97 19.93 -12.48
CA ASN A 266 -12.67 18.52 -12.73
C ASN A 266 -13.79 17.60 -12.21
N TYR A 267 -14.30 17.86 -11.01
CA TYR A 267 -15.41 17.09 -10.43
C TYR A 267 -16.73 17.31 -11.18
N ILE A 268 -17.01 18.55 -11.59
CA ILE A 268 -18.18 18.87 -12.41
C ILE A 268 -18.12 18.08 -13.72
N GLU A 269 -16.95 18.02 -14.37
CA GLU A 269 -16.76 17.27 -15.61
C GLU A 269 -17.02 15.77 -15.47
N ILE A 270 -16.52 15.15 -14.39
CA ILE A 270 -16.74 13.74 -14.07
C ILE A 270 -18.24 13.42 -13.92
N PHE A 271 -18.96 14.25 -13.16
CA PHE A 271 -20.38 14.00 -12.81
C PHE A 271 -21.38 14.68 -13.76
N SER A 272 -20.91 15.34 -14.82
CA SER A 272 -21.79 16.02 -15.76
C SER A 272 -22.57 15.03 -16.63
N LEU A 273 -23.86 14.90 -16.32
CA LEU A 273 -24.81 14.06 -17.03
C LEU A 273 -25.89 14.91 -17.69
N GLN A 274 -26.27 14.56 -18.91
CA GLN A 274 -27.36 15.16 -19.65
C GLN A 274 -28.43 14.11 -19.95
N PHE A 275 -29.67 14.45 -19.65
CA PHE A 275 -30.82 13.62 -19.96
C PHE A 275 -31.56 14.25 -21.13
N ALA A 276 -31.79 13.47 -22.18
CA ALA A 276 -32.49 13.94 -23.36
C ALA A 276 -33.44 12.87 -23.89
N GLN A 277 -34.56 13.31 -24.47
CA GLN A 277 -35.46 12.44 -25.21
C GLN A 277 -35.09 12.52 -26.69
N VAL A 278 -34.83 11.37 -27.30
CA VAL A 278 -34.48 11.21 -28.71
C VAL A 278 -35.73 10.78 -29.47
N PRO A 279 -36.26 11.64 -30.38
CA PRO A 279 -37.37 11.25 -31.23
C PRO A 279 -37.03 10.01 -32.08
N PRO A 280 -38.03 9.18 -32.45
CA PRO A 280 -37.83 8.00 -33.28
C PRO A 280 -37.06 8.33 -34.57
N GLY A 281 -36.01 7.55 -34.87
CA GLY A 281 -35.20 7.72 -36.07
C GLY A 281 -34.03 8.71 -35.97
N GLN A 282 -33.87 9.43 -34.85
CA GLN A 282 -32.73 10.32 -34.64
C GLN A 282 -31.56 9.66 -33.88
N ARG A 283 -30.33 10.08 -34.21
CA ARG A 283 -29.10 9.68 -33.49
C ARG A 283 -28.92 10.55 -32.24
N SER A 284 -28.37 9.97 -31.17
CA SER A 284 -28.18 10.66 -29.87
C SER A 284 -27.35 11.94 -29.98
N GLY A 285 -26.35 11.95 -30.87
CA GLY A 285 -25.48 13.11 -31.07
C GLY A 285 -26.18 14.34 -31.65
N ALA A 286 -27.41 14.20 -32.17
CA ALA A 286 -28.21 15.34 -32.64
C ALA A 286 -28.98 16.04 -31.51
N VAL A 287 -29.18 15.35 -30.37
CA VAL A 287 -29.98 15.85 -29.24
C VAL A 287 -29.09 16.23 -28.05
N LEU A 288 -27.97 15.53 -27.86
CA LEU A 288 -27.00 15.85 -26.82
C LEU A 288 -26.24 17.14 -27.15
N SER A 289 -25.99 17.94 -26.11
CA SER A 289 -25.18 19.16 -26.23
C SER A 289 -23.73 18.82 -26.59
N SER A 290 -23.04 19.77 -27.23
CA SER A 290 -21.63 19.60 -27.60
C SER A 290 -20.78 19.21 -26.39
N GLY A 291 -20.00 18.14 -26.54
CA GLY A 291 -19.15 17.57 -25.47
C GLY A 291 -19.80 16.43 -24.66
N TYR A 292 -21.09 16.15 -24.80
CA TYR A 292 -21.73 14.98 -24.19
C TYR A 292 -21.74 13.80 -25.15
N ILE A 293 -21.38 12.63 -24.63
CA ILE A 293 -21.37 11.37 -25.38
C ILE A 293 -22.38 10.41 -24.73
N GLU A 294 -23.15 9.70 -25.55
CA GLU A 294 -24.12 8.71 -25.10
C GLU A 294 -23.49 7.64 -24.17
N LEU A 295 -24.03 7.55 -22.96
CA LEU A 295 -23.65 6.56 -21.96
C LEU A 295 -24.58 5.35 -22.03
N VAL A 296 -25.90 5.59 -21.89
CA VAL A 296 -26.95 4.57 -21.90
C VAL A 296 -28.18 5.12 -22.64
N ARG A 297 -28.87 4.24 -23.36
CA ARG A 297 -30.16 4.52 -24.01
C ARG A 297 -31.21 3.52 -23.55
N LEU A 298 -32.37 4.03 -23.14
CA LEU A 298 -33.54 3.27 -22.70
C LEU A 298 -34.75 3.72 -23.54
N GLY A 299 -35.00 3.01 -24.64
CA GLY A 299 -36.01 3.41 -25.62
C GLY A 299 -35.70 4.78 -26.22
N ASP A 300 -36.62 5.72 -26.04
CA ASP A 300 -36.51 7.10 -26.50
C ASP A 300 -35.69 7.99 -25.55
N PHE A 301 -35.27 7.52 -24.38
CA PHE A 301 -34.45 8.30 -23.45
C PHE A 301 -32.97 7.98 -23.61
N VAL A 302 -32.14 9.02 -23.67
CA VAL A 302 -30.68 8.90 -23.67
C VAL A 302 -30.08 9.67 -22.48
N VAL A 303 -29.11 9.03 -21.83
CA VAL A 303 -28.25 9.67 -20.84
C VAL A 303 -26.89 9.89 -21.49
N GLY A 304 -26.50 11.14 -21.68
CA GLY A 304 -25.17 11.54 -22.11
C GLY A 304 -24.28 11.86 -20.92
N ALA A 305 -23.00 11.52 -21.00
CA ALA A 305 -21.99 11.91 -20.03
C ALA A 305 -20.90 12.71 -20.73
N LYS A 306 -20.39 13.76 -20.07
CA LYS A 306 -19.21 14.47 -20.57
C LYS A 306 -17.96 13.60 -20.52
N ASP A 307 -17.79 12.83 -19.44
CA ASP A 307 -16.79 11.77 -19.33
C ASP A 307 -17.41 10.37 -19.35
N ARG A 308 -17.75 9.88 -20.54
CA ARG A 308 -18.31 8.53 -20.74
C ARG A 308 -17.39 7.42 -20.23
N ILE A 309 -16.07 7.55 -20.42
CA ILE A 309 -15.12 6.47 -20.11
C ILE A 309 -15.02 6.28 -18.60
N PHE A 310 -15.07 7.35 -17.81
CA PHE A 310 -15.12 7.25 -16.35
C PHE A 310 -16.28 6.37 -15.86
N TRP A 311 -17.50 6.58 -16.37
CA TRP A 311 -18.66 5.80 -15.95
C TRP A 311 -18.58 4.33 -16.36
N ILE A 312 -18.06 4.06 -17.57
CA ILE A 312 -17.75 2.69 -18.01
C ILE A 312 -16.71 2.05 -17.07
N ALA A 313 -15.67 2.80 -16.73
CA ALA A 313 -14.59 2.33 -15.87
C ALA A 313 -15.07 2.02 -14.44
N LEU A 314 -15.91 2.87 -13.88
CA LEU A 314 -16.54 2.69 -12.58
C LEU A 314 -17.44 1.44 -12.58
N TRP A 315 -18.28 1.29 -13.61
CA TRP A 315 -19.15 0.13 -13.73
C TRP A 315 -18.37 -1.18 -13.84
N ASN A 316 -17.37 -1.23 -14.71
CA ASN A 316 -16.51 -2.42 -14.85
C ASN A 316 -15.80 -2.76 -13.54
N THR A 317 -15.38 -1.74 -12.77
CA THR A 317 -14.74 -1.93 -11.46
C THR A 317 -15.72 -2.55 -10.46
N ILE A 318 -16.99 -2.10 -10.44
CA ILE A 318 -18.04 -2.65 -9.58
C ILE A 318 -18.35 -4.11 -9.96
N VAL A 319 -18.53 -4.37 -11.27
CA VAL A 319 -18.80 -5.73 -11.78
C VAL A 319 -17.63 -6.67 -11.46
N TYR A 320 -16.41 -6.22 -11.71
CA TYR A 320 -15.19 -6.96 -11.36
C TYR A 320 -15.14 -7.24 -9.86
N CYS A 321 -15.32 -6.21 -9.02
CA CYS A 321 -15.28 -6.33 -7.57
C CYS A 321 -16.30 -7.35 -7.04
N PHE A 322 -17.56 -7.25 -7.49
CA PHE A 322 -18.62 -8.16 -7.09
C PHE A 322 -18.26 -9.62 -7.43
N TRP A 323 -17.95 -9.89 -8.71
CA TRP A 323 -17.73 -11.26 -9.15
C TRP A 323 -16.42 -11.86 -8.62
N VAL A 324 -15.33 -11.10 -8.57
CA VAL A 324 -14.07 -11.60 -8.01
C VAL A 324 -14.22 -11.88 -6.52
N THR A 325 -14.90 -11.01 -5.77
CA THR A 325 -15.16 -11.26 -4.35
C THR A 325 -15.99 -12.52 -4.15
N MET A 326 -17.09 -12.68 -4.90
CA MET A 326 -17.93 -13.88 -4.79
C MET A 326 -17.17 -15.16 -5.16
N LEU A 327 -16.45 -15.15 -6.28
CA LEU A 327 -15.75 -16.32 -6.83
C LEU A 327 -14.43 -16.65 -6.12
N SER A 328 -13.88 -15.73 -5.33
CA SER A 328 -12.70 -16.02 -4.50
C SER A 328 -13.07 -16.37 -3.07
N VAL A 329 -14.01 -15.66 -2.44
CA VAL A 329 -14.33 -15.82 -1.02
C VAL A 329 -15.17 -17.06 -0.75
N VAL A 330 -16.24 -17.29 -1.53
CA VAL A 330 -17.13 -18.44 -1.29
C VAL A 330 -16.39 -19.76 -1.49
N PRO A 331 -15.65 -19.97 -2.60
CA PRO A 331 -14.86 -21.18 -2.75
C PRO A 331 -13.73 -21.28 -1.74
N ALA A 332 -13.09 -20.17 -1.34
CA ALA A 332 -12.04 -20.20 -0.32
C ALA A 332 -12.53 -20.73 1.02
N LEU A 333 -13.73 -20.36 1.45
CA LEU A 333 -14.32 -20.89 2.67
C LEU A 333 -14.55 -22.41 2.58
N LEU A 334 -15.06 -22.88 1.43
CA LEU A 334 -15.28 -24.31 1.19
C LEU A 334 -13.96 -25.09 1.16
N VAL A 335 -12.94 -24.57 0.50
CA VAL A 335 -11.61 -25.18 0.48
C VAL A 335 -11.01 -25.15 1.88
N ALA A 336 -11.16 -24.06 2.63
CA ALA A 336 -10.63 -23.95 3.99
C ALA A 336 -11.22 -24.99 4.95
N THR A 337 -12.53 -25.28 4.87
CA THR A 337 -13.15 -26.33 5.70
C THR A 337 -12.61 -27.71 5.36
N ILE A 338 -12.40 -28.01 4.07
CA ILE A 338 -11.76 -29.26 3.63
C ILE A 338 -10.33 -29.33 4.17
N LEU A 339 -9.56 -28.26 4.00
CA LEU A 339 -8.16 -28.17 4.44
C LEU A 339 -7.97 -28.12 5.95
N ASN A 340 -9.05 -27.87 6.71
CA ASN A 340 -9.05 -27.94 8.18
C ASN A 340 -9.21 -29.38 8.71
N SER A 341 -9.40 -30.37 7.84
CA SER A 341 -9.54 -31.77 8.25
C SER A 341 -8.21 -32.35 8.74
N LYS A 342 -8.26 -33.24 9.74
CA LYS A 342 -7.09 -33.93 10.33
C LYS A 342 -6.53 -35.07 9.44
N ILE A 343 -6.77 -35.03 8.13
CA ILE A 343 -6.34 -36.07 7.18
C ILE A 343 -4.82 -35.95 6.95
N PRO A 344 -4.06 -37.06 6.96
CA PRO A 344 -2.63 -37.04 6.64
C PRO A 344 -2.38 -36.47 5.24
N GLY A 345 -1.33 -35.65 5.09
CA GLY A 345 -0.99 -35.00 3.82
C GLY A 345 -1.62 -33.62 3.60
N MET A 346 -2.45 -33.12 4.53
CA MET A 346 -3.12 -31.84 4.36
C MET A 346 -2.18 -30.62 4.27
N GLN A 347 -1.01 -30.69 4.89
CA GLN A 347 0.01 -29.64 4.79
C GLN A 347 0.49 -29.42 3.34
N PHE A 348 0.59 -30.50 2.55
CA PHE A 348 0.96 -30.42 1.15
C PHE A 348 -0.11 -29.73 0.30
N PHE A 349 -1.38 -30.09 0.50
CA PHE A 349 -2.50 -29.44 -0.19
C PHE A 349 -2.62 -27.96 0.18
N ARG A 350 -2.44 -27.59 1.47
CA ARG A 350 -2.39 -26.19 1.90
C ARG A 350 -1.32 -25.40 1.14
N ALA A 351 -0.14 -25.98 0.92
CA ALA A 351 0.91 -25.35 0.13
C ALA A 351 0.51 -25.17 -1.34
N ILE A 352 -0.04 -26.20 -1.99
CA ILE A 352 -0.48 -26.14 -3.40
C ILE A 352 -1.49 -25.02 -3.64
N TYR A 353 -2.54 -24.94 -2.81
CA TYR A 353 -3.58 -23.92 -2.96
C TYR A 353 -3.06 -22.51 -2.67
N PHE A 354 -2.00 -22.37 -1.88
CA PHE A 354 -1.42 -21.08 -1.52
C PHE A 354 -0.45 -20.53 -2.58
N ILE A 355 0.30 -21.40 -3.27
CA ILE A 355 1.33 -21.02 -4.25
C ILE A 355 0.86 -19.92 -5.24
N PRO A 356 -0.33 -20.02 -5.88
CA PRO A 356 -0.79 -19.01 -6.82
C PRO A 356 -0.85 -17.60 -6.25
N SER A 357 -1.20 -17.47 -4.96
CA SER A 357 -1.41 -16.17 -4.31
C SER A 357 -0.12 -15.43 -3.97
N ILE A 358 1.02 -16.13 -3.97
CA ILE A 358 2.35 -15.55 -3.72
C ILE A 358 3.02 -15.14 -5.03
N ALA A 359 2.65 -15.78 -6.14
CA ALA A 359 3.23 -15.49 -7.44
C ALA A 359 2.92 -14.06 -7.89
N GLY A 360 3.92 -13.37 -8.46
CA GLY A 360 3.74 -12.00 -8.95
C GLY A 360 2.65 -11.90 -10.02
N VAL A 361 1.69 -11.00 -9.81
CA VAL A 361 0.49 -10.84 -10.67
C VAL A 361 0.81 -10.67 -12.15
N VAL A 362 1.88 -9.95 -12.50
CA VAL A 362 2.30 -9.74 -13.90
C VAL A 362 2.70 -11.07 -14.55
N GLY A 363 3.47 -11.90 -13.86
CA GLY A 363 3.90 -13.21 -14.36
C GLY A 363 2.71 -14.16 -14.56
N VAL A 364 1.79 -14.19 -13.59
CA VAL A 364 0.55 -14.95 -13.68
C VAL A 364 -0.29 -14.48 -14.86
N ALA A 365 -0.50 -13.17 -15.01
CA ALA A 365 -1.25 -12.58 -16.12
C ALA A 365 -0.66 -12.95 -17.48
N VAL A 366 0.67 -12.98 -17.63
CA VAL A 366 1.32 -13.42 -18.87
C VAL A 366 1.03 -14.90 -19.16
N ILE A 367 1.12 -15.79 -18.16
CA ILE A 367 0.77 -17.21 -18.33
C ILE A 367 -0.69 -17.36 -18.77
N TRP A 368 -1.60 -16.64 -18.12
CA TRP A 368 -3.02 -16.68 -18.47
C TRP A 368 -3.32 -16.07 -19.84
N LYS A 369 -2.58 -15.06 -20.31
CA LYS A 369 -2.67 -14.58 -21.71
C LYS A 369 -2.38 -15.70 -22.72
N TRP A 370 -1.39 -16.55 -22.43
CA TRP A 370 -1.10 -17.72 -23.26
C TRP A 370 -2.23 -18.75 -23.19
N LEU A 371 -2.74 -19.06 -21.99
CA LEU A 371 -3.88 -19.97 -21.82
C LEU A 371 -5.14 -19.50 -22.57
N TYR A 372 -5.39 -18.19 -22.56
CA TYR A 372 -6.53 -17.53 -23.21
C TYR A 372 -6.34 -17.24 -24.70
N ASN A 373 -5.21 -17.63 -25.31
CA ASN A 373 -4.99 -17.41 -26.73
C ASN A 373 -6.08 -18.14 -27.56
N SER A 374 -6.73 -17.44 -28.49
CA SER A 374 -7.84 -18.00 -29.26
C SER A 374 -7.42 -19.14 -30.20
N ASN A 375 -6.18 -19.10 -30.68
CA ASN A 375 -5.67 -19.96 -31.75
C ASN A 375 -4.89 -21.16 -31.20
N ILE A 376 -4.02 -20.93 -30.22
CA ILE A 376 -3.09 -21.93 -29.66
C ILE A 376 -3.24 -22.12 -28.14
N GLY A 377 -4.29 -21.54 -27.53
CA GLY A 377 -4.48 -21.57 -26.08
C GLY A 377 -4.97 -22.91 -25.56
N PHE A 378 -4.39 -23.35 -24.44
CA PHE A 378 -4.75 -24.61 -23.79
C PHE A 378 -6.20 -24.66 -23.28
N LEU A 379 -6.84 -23.51 -22.99
CA LEU A 379 -8.24 -23.48 -22.56
C LEU A 379 -9.20 -23.84 -23.69
N ASN A 380 -9.07 -23.21 -24.86
CA ASN A 380 -9.87 -23.56 -26.03
C ASN A 380 -9.60 -25.00 -26.46
N TYR A 381 -8.33 -25.43 -26.43
CA TYR A 381 -7.98 -26.83 -26.68
C TYR A 381 -8.70 -27.79 -25.71
N GLY A 382 -8.59 -27.55 -24.40
CA GLY A 382 -9.20 -28.39 -23.37
C GLY A 382 -10.72 -28.44 -23.45
N ILE A 383 -11.39 -27.30 -23.69
CA ILE A 383 -12.84 -27.24 -23.89
C ILE A 383 -13.24 -28.10 -25.09
N ASN A 384 -12.53 -27.96 -26.22
CA ASN A 384 -12.83 -28.74 -27.42
C ASN A 384 -12.57 -30.24 -27.23
N GLN A 385 -11.59 -30.65 -26.41
CA GLN A 385 -11.40 -32.05 -26.04
C GLN A 385 -12.61 -32.60 -25.24
N VAL A 386 -13.09 -31.84 -24.26
CA VAL A 386 -14.26 -32.23 -23.46
C VAL A 386 -15.52 -32.28 -24.33
N LEU A 387 -15.75 -31.29 -25.19
CA LEU A 387 -16.84 -31.31 -26.16
C LEU A 387 -16.74 -32.50 -27.12
N GLY A 388 -15.52 -32.86 -27.54
CA GLY A 388 -15.23 -34.05 -28.32
C GLY A 388 -15.59 -35.35 -27.61
N LEU A 389 -15.50 -35.42 -26.27
CA LEU A 389 -15.99 -36.57 -25.50
C LEU A 389 -17.52 -36.65 -25.53
N PHE A 390 -18.22 -35.52 -25.41
CA PHE A 390 -19.68 -35.47 -25.48
C PHE A 390 -20.20 -35.80 -26.88
N ASN A 391 -19.50 -35.39 -27.94
CA ASN A 391 -19.85 -35.72 -29.32
C ASN A 391 -19.69 -37.23 -29.66
N ARG A 392 -19.12 -38.03 -28.76
CA ARG A 392 -19.13 -39.50 -28.88
C ARG A 392 -20.42 -40.13 -28.37
N LEU A 393 -21.24 -39.39 -27.64
CA LEU A 393 -22.56 -39.85 -27.22
C LEU A 393 -23.52 -39.79 -28.41
N PRO A 394 -24.38 -40.81 -28.60
CA PRO A 394 -25.38 -40.78 -29.65
C PRO A 394 -26.32 -39.57 -29.45
N PHE A 395 -26.69 -38.91 -30.57
CA PHE A 395 -27.59 -37.74 -30.62
C PHE A 395 -27.03 -36.42 -30.05
N VAL A 396 -25.72 -36.30 -29.83
CA VAL A 396 -25.08 -35.05 -29.39
C VAL A 396 -24.07 -34.58 -30.45
N GLU A 397 -24.31 -33.42 -31.06
CA GLU A 397 -23.36 -32.77 -31.98
C GLU A 397 -23.15 -31.30 -31.56
N ILE A 398 -21.99 -31.03 -30.97
CA ILE A 398 -21.58 -29.71 -30.51
C ILE A 398 -20.40 -29.25 -31.35
N ALA A 399 -20.56 -28.11 -32.03
CA ALA A 399 -19.49 -27.52 -32.84
C ALA A 399 -18.28 -27.11 -31.97
N PRO A 400 -17.04 -27.19 -32.50
CA PRO A 400 -15.86 -26.69 -31.80
C PRO A 400 -16.01 -25.21 -31.48
N VAL A 401 -15.63 -24.83 -30.26
CA VAL A 401 -15.73 -23.46 -29.78
C VAL A 401 -14.35 -22.79 -29.83
N GLN A 402 -14.27 -21.62 -30.45
CA GLN A 402 -13.09 -20.75 -30.43
C GLN A 402 -13.43 -19.44 -29.72
N ILE A 403 -13.36 -19.44 -28.39
CA ILE A 403 -13.69 -18.26 -27.60
C ILE A 403 -12.54 -17.25 -27.74
N ALA A 404 -12.87 -16.04 -28.18
CA ALA A 404 -11.96 -14.91 -28.24
C ALA A 404 -11.82 -14.23 -26.87
N TRP A 405 -11.37 -15.00 -25.86
CA TRP A 405 -11.37 -14.64 -24.43
C TRP A 405 -11.03 -13.18 -24.15
N LEU A 406 -9.89 -12.70 -24.65
CA LEU A 406 -9.39 -11.34 -24.38
C LEU A 406 -9.66 -10.33 -25.51
N ALA A 407 -10.10 -10.81 -26.68
CA ALA A 407 -10.32 -9.99 -27.87
C ALA A 407 -11.80 -9.63 -28.11
N SER A 408 -12.74 -10.29 -27.43
CA SER A 408 -14.17 -9.96 -27.46
C SER A 408 -14.58 -9.08 -26.28
N GLN A 409 -15.39 -8.06 -26.56
CA GLN A 409 -15.97 -7.13 -25.57
C GLN A 409 -16.80 -7.86 -24.50
N GLN A 410 -17.39 -9.00 -24.85
CA GLN A 410 -18.28 -9.74 -23.95
C GLN A 410 -17.52 -10.65 -22.99
N THR A 411 -16.37 -11.19 -23.40
CA THR A 411 -15.63 -12.20 -22.62
C THR A 411 -14.43 -11.62 -21.89
N ALA A 412 -13.88 -10.50 -22.35
CA ALA A 412 -12.62 -9.97 -21.83
C ALA A 412 -12.65 -9.71 -20.31
N LEU A 413 -13.70 -9.07 -19.79
CA LEU A 413 -13.82 -8.81 -18.36
C LEU A 413 -13.99 -10.12 -17.56
N ALA A 414 -14.77 -11.06 -18.07
CA ALA A 414 -14.98 -12.36 -17.43
C ALA A 414 -13.67 -13.17 -17.34
N SER A 415 -12.82 -13.12 -18.37
CA SER A 415 -11.49 -13.73 -18.34
C SER A 415 -10.59 -13.16 -17.24
N ILE A 416 -10.59 -11.83 -17.04
CA ILE A 416 -9.82 -11.20 -15.97
C ILE A 416 -10.40 -11.61 -14.59
N ILE A 417 -11.73 -11.64 -14.46
CA ILE A 417 -12.42 -12.06 -13.23
C ILE A 417 -12.01 -13.49 -12.84
N ILE A 418 -12.02 -14.43 -13.78
CA ILE A 418 -11.67 -15.84 -13.52
C ILE A 418 -10.23 -15.96 -13.01
N MET A 419 -9.29 -15.31 -13.70
CA MET A 419 -7.87 -15.31 -13.31
C MET A 419 -7.67 -14.75 -11.89
N ALA A 420 -8.25 -13.57 -11.63
CA ALA A 420 -8.10 -12.88 -10.35
C ALA A 420 -8.76 -13.65 -9.21
N ALA A 421 -9.96 -14.22 -9.43
CA ALA A 421 -10.64 -15.02 -8.44
C ALA A 421 -9.82 -16.27 -8.06
N TRP A 422 -9.24 -16.96 -9.05
CA TRP A 422 -8.34 -18.09 -8.82
C TRP A 422 -7.11 -17.70 -8.01
N GLN A 423 -6.50 -16.55 -8.31
CA GLN A 423 -5.30 -16.10 -7.60
C GLN A 423 -5.60 -15.70 -6.14
N LEU A 424 -6.72 -15.01 -5.89
CA LEU A 424 -7.12 -14.57 -4.55
C LEU A 424 -7.69 -15.71 -3.68
N LEU A 425 -8.21 -16.78 -4.29
CA LEU A 425 -8.75 -17.94 -3.58
C LEU A 425 -7.75 -18.52 -2.58
N GLY A 426 -6.48 -18.66 -2.97
CA GLY A 426 -5.43 -19.23 -2.11
C GLY A 426 -5.19 -18.43 -0.82
N PHE A 427 -5.07 -17.11 -0.95
CA PHE A 427 -4.89 -16.22 0.20
C PHE A 427 -6.11 -16.21 1.12
N ASN A 428 -7.31 -16.09 0.55
CA ASN A 428 -8.57 -16.11 1.30
C ASN A 428 -8.77 -17.45 2.03
N THR A 429 -8.34 -18.56 1.43
CA THR A 429 -8.42 -19.90 2.04
C THR A 429 -7.60 -19.97 3.32
N ILE A 430 -6.39 -19.38 3.34
CA ILE A 430 -5.54 -19.36 4.54
C ILE A 430 -6.15 -18.52 5.64
N LEU A 431 -6.72 -17.36 5.31
CA LEU A 431 -7.39 -16.51 6.30
C LEU A 431 -8.57 -17.24 6.95
N PHE A 432 -9.40 -17.92 6.15
CA PHE A 432 -10.48 -18.75 6.68
C PHE A 432 -9.97 -19.94 7.49
N LEU A 433 -8.89 -20.59 7.06
CA LEU A 433 -8.28 -21.70 7.78
C LEU A 433 -7.76 -21.26 9.16
N ALA A 434 -7.12 -20.10 9.25
CA ALA A 434 -6.68 -19.52 10.52
C ALA A 434 -7.87 -19.21 11.43
N GLY A 435 -8.95 -18.64 10.88
CA GLY A 435 -10.19 -18.42 11.63
C GLY A 435 -10.83 -19.71 12.13
N LEU A 436 -10.86 -20.76 11.30
CA LEU A 436 -11.38 -22.08 11.66
C LEU A 436 -10.58 -22.74 12.78
N GLN A 437 -9.25 -22.57 12.77
CA GLN A 437 -8.36 -23.08 13.81
C GLN A 437 -8.49 -22.32 15.15
N GLY A 438 -9.03 -21.11 15.13
CA GLY A 438 -9.33 -20.34 16.34
C GLY A 438 -10.61 -20.78 17.05
N ILE A 439 -11.45 -21.63 16.44
CA ILE A 439 -12.70 -22.10 17.05
C ILE A 439 -12.37 -23.25 18.03
N PRO A 440 -12.74 -23.15 19.33
CA PRO A 440 -12.52 -24.21 20.29
C PRO A 440 -13.20 -25.53 19.87
N GLY A 441 -12.48 -26.65 20.03
CA GLY A 441 -12.97 -27.97 19.60
C GLY A 441 -14.18 -28.45 20.37
N GLU A 442 -14.32 -28.02 21.63
CA GLU A 442 -15.39 -28.42 22.55
C GLU A 442 -16.79 -28.03 22.02
N ILE A 443 -16.87 -26.94 21.27
CA ILE A 443 -18.13 -26.48 20.65
C ILE A 443 -18.64 -27.52 19.63
N TYR A 444 -17.73 -28.10 18.84
CA TYR A 444 -18.08 -29.13 17.86
C TYR A 444 -18.41 -30.47 18.51
N GLU A 445 -17.76 -30.81 19.62
CA GLU A 445 -18.04 -32.01 20.40
C GLU A 445 -19.43 -31.93 21.03
N ALA A 446 -19.76 -30.80 21.67
CA ALA A 446 -21.08 -30.55 22.24
C ALA A 446 -22.20 -30.70 21.20
N ALA A 447 -22.06 -30.08 20.03
CA ALA A 447 -23.04 -30.24 18.96
C ALA A 447 -23.15 -31.65 18.39
N THR A 448 -22.06 -32.43 18.45
CA THR A 448 -22.10 -33.84 18.05
C THR A 448 -22.90 -34.66 19.06
N ILE A 449 -22.79 -34.35 20.35
CA ILE A 449 -23.60 -34.94 21.42
C ILE A 449 -25.09 -34.57 21.23
N ASP A 450 -25.39 -33.35 20.81
CA ASP A 450 -26.75 -32.88 20.48
C ASP A 450 -27.30 -33.46 19.15
N GLY A 451 -26.55 -34.32 18.45
CA GLY A 451 -26.98 -34.97 17.21
C GLY A 451 -26.93 -34.08 15.97
N ALA A 452 -26.19 -32.98 16.00
CA ALA A 452 -26.09 -32.07 14.85
C ALA A 452 -25.30 -32.70 13.68
N SER A 453 -25.91 -32.69 12.49
CA SER A 453 -25.27 -33.11 11.23
C SER A 453 -24.15 -32.16 10.79
N ASN A 454 -23.28 -32.60 9.87
CA ASN A 454 -22.19 -31.78 9.33
C ASN A 454 -22.66 -30.44 8.76
N LEU A 455 -23.78 -30.43 8.04
CA LEU A 455 -24.35 -29.21 7.46
C LEU A 455 -24.94 -28.28 8.53
N GLN A 456 -25.54 -28.84 9.58
CA GLN A 456 -26.03 -28.06 10.72
C GLN A 456 -24.86 -27.44 11.49
N ARG A 457 -23.81 -28.21 11.79
CA ARG A 457 -22.58 -27.70 12.43
C ARG A 457 -21.95 -26.58 11.61
N PHE A 458 -21.85 -26.76 10.28
CA PHE A 458 -21.32 -25.71 9.40
C PHE A 458 -22.19 -24.44 9.40
N ARG A 459 -23.51 -24.57 9.19
CA ARG A 459 -24.40 -23.42 9.04
C ARG A 459 -24.65 -22.67 10.35
N TYR A 460 -24.78 -23.39 11.46
CA TYR A 460 -25.21 -22.81 12.74
C TYR A 460 -24.07 -22.56 13.74
N MET A 461 -22.90 -23.18 13.55
CA MET A 461 -21.75 -22.94 14.43
C MET A 461 -20.59 -22.34 13.67
N THR A 462 -20.11 -23.01 12.62
CA THR A 462 -18.93 -22.56 11.88
C THR A 462 -19.15 -21.19 11.24
N LEU A 463 -20.23 -20.99 10.47
CA LEU A 463 -20.49 -19.71 9.80
C LEU A 463 -20.64 -18.54 10.78
N PRO A 464 -21.43 -18.63 11.87
CA PRO A 464 -21.53 -17.55 12.84
C PRO A 464 -20.22 -17.26 13.59
N LEU A 465 -19.50 -18.30 14.03
CA LEU A 465 -18.21 -18.12 14.74
C LEU A 465 -17.11 -17.61 13.81
N LEU A 466 -17.22 -17.85 12.50
CA LEU A 466 -16.35 -17.26 11.48
C LEU A 466 -16.79 -15.86 11.04
N ALA A 467 -17.86 -15.26 11.60
CA ALA A 467 -18.32 -13.95 11.16
C ALA A 467 -17.22 -12.85 11.21
N PRO A 468 -16.38 -12.76 12.26
CA PRO A 468 -15.27 -11.78 12.28
C PRO A 468 -14.24 -12.02 11.17
N THR A 469 -13.89 -13.29 10.92
CA THR A 469 -12.95 -13.68 9.86
C THR A 469 -13.54 -13.42 8.47
N THR A 470 -14.81 -13.76 8.28
CA THR A 470 -15.55 -13.53 7.03
C THR A 470 -15.64 -12.05 6.73
N PHE A 471 -15.95 -11.23 7.74
CA PHE A 471 -15.94 -9.79 7.61
C PHE A 471 -14.57 -9.27 7.19
N PHE A 472 -13.50 -9.71 7.86
CA PHE A 472 -12.13 -9.32 7.50
C PHE A 472 -11.79 -9.71 6.06
N VAL A 473 -12.02 -10.96 5.66
CA VAL A 473 -11.74 -11.49 4.31
C VAL A 473 -12.53 -10.73 3.24
N VAL A 474 -13.84 -10.55 3.44
CA VAL A 474 -14.69 -9.81 2.49
C VAL A 474 -14.25 -8.36 2.39
N THR A 475 -13.96 -7.69 3.52
CA THR A 475 -13.51 -6.28 3.52
C THR A 475 -12.21 -6.11 2.76
N THR A 476 -11.19 -6.93 3.08
CA THR A 476 -9.89 -6.81 2.43
C THR A 476 -9.95 -7.18 0.95
N THR A 477 -10.74 -8.19 0.59
CA THR A 477 -10.97 -8.57 -0.82
C THR A 477 -11.72 -7.47 -1.59
N LEU A 478 -12.75 -6.86 -1.01
CA LEU A 478 -13.47 -5.74 -1.63
C LEU A 478 -12.54 -4.54 -1.87
N ILE A 479 -11.77 -4.12 -0.86
CA ILE A 479 -10.81 -3.01 -0.98
C ILE A 479 -9.76 -3.30 -2.07
N THR A 480 -9.29 -4.55 -2.15
CA THR A 480 -8.30 -4.98 -3.14
C THR A 480 -8.89 -4.96 -4.55
N THR A 481 -10.07 -5.54 -4.74
CA THR A 481 -10.70 -5.67 -6.05
C THR A 481 -11.24 -4.34 -6.60
N LEU A 482 -11.59 -3.37 -5.74
CA LEU A 482 -11.93 -2.01 -6.16
C LEU A 482 -10.71 -1.22 -6.67
N GLN A 483 -9.49 -1.65 -6.32
CA GLN A 483 -8.24 -1.02 -6.73
C GLN A 483 -7.53 -1.75 -7.88
N VAL A 484 -8.26 -2.60 -8.62
CA VAL A 484 -7.71 -3.42 -9.70
C VAL A 484 -7.05 -2.58 -10.80
N PHE A 485 -5.80 -2.93 -11.13
CA PHE A 485 -4.98 -2.24 -12.13
C PHE A 485 -4.18 -3.23 -12.99
N SER A 486 -3.44 -4.13 -12.34
CA SER A 486 -2.41 -4.94 -12.98
C SER A 486 -2.96 -5.90 -14.03
N GLU A 487 -4.06 -6.57 -13.74
CA GLU A 487 -4.65 -7.61 -14.57
C GLU A 487 -5.23 -7.03 -15.86
N PRO A 488 -6.08 -5.98 -15.84
CA PRO A 488 -6.54 -5.33 -17.06
C PRO A 488 -5.40 -4.68 -17.86
N PHE A 489 -4.42 -4.07 -17.18
CA PHE A 489 -3.27 -3.46 -17.82
C PHE A 489 -2.42 -4.48 -18.59
N VAL A 490 -2.10 -5.61 -17.94
CA VAL A 490 -1.22 -6.63 -18.53
C VAL A 490 -1.97 -7.52 -19.52
N MET A 491 -3.22 -7.92 -19.25
CA MET A 491 -3.88 -8.98 -20.02
C MET A 491 -4.57 -8.51 -21.30
N THR A 492 -4.88 -7.22 -21.44
CA THR A 492 -5.70 -6.75 -22.57
C THR A 492 -4.92 -5.90 -23.58
N PRO A 493 -5.43 -5.74 -24.82
CA PRO A 493 -4.79 -4.91 -25.87
C PRO A 493 -4.54 -3.44 -25.44
N PRO A 494 -3.72 -2.67 -26.18
CA PRO A 494 -2.89 -1.59 -25.59
C PRO A 494 -3.63 -0.33 -25.14
N PRO A 495 -3.21 0.34 -24.05
CA PRO A 495 -2.30 -0.05 -22.95
C PRO A 495 -3.10 -0.64 -21.76
N GLY A 496 -3.90 -1.67 -22.04
CA GLY A 496 -4.96 -2.15 -21.16
C GLY A 496 -6.29 -1.44 -21.44
N GLY A 497 -7.39 -2.05 -20.97
CA GLY A 497 -8.74 -1.51 -21.06
C GLY A 497 -9.66 -2.29 -22.01
N GLY A 498 -9.12 -3.26 -22.75
CA GLY A 498 -9.89 -4.26 -23.49
C GLY A 498 -10.75 -3.69 -24.62
N PRO A 499 -11.22 -4.51 -25.58
CA PRO A 499 -11.95 -4.01 -26.74
C PRO A 499 -13.10 -3.09 -26.30
N ASN A 500 -13.11 -1.87 -26.84
CA ASN A 500 -14.12 -0.85 -26.55
C ASN A 500 -14.29 -0.51 -25.05
N ASN A 501 -13.18 -0.43 -24.29
CA ASN A 501 -13.16 -0.10 -22.85
C ASN A 501 -13.86 -1.14 -21.95
N SER A 502 -14.11 -2.36 -22.43
CA SER A 502 -14.80 -3.42 -21.67
C SER A 502 -14.06 -3.88 -20.41
N THR A 503 -12.75 -3.66 -20.34
CA THR A 503 -11.94 -3.97 -19.16
C THR A 503 -11.28 -2.73 -18.58
N MET A 504 -11.73 -1.54 -18.99
CA MET A 504 -11.28 -0.30 -18.39
C MET A 504 -11.74 -0.29 -16.93
N THR A 505 -10.82 -0.21 -15.98
CA THR A 505 -11.12 -0.08 -14.55
C THR A 505 -10.83 1.34 -14.09
N ALA A 506 -11.39 1.77 -12.96
CA ALA A 506 -11.27 3.16 -12.52
C ALA A 506 -9.80 3.55 -12.24
N VAL A 507 -9.02 2.62 -11.68
CA VAL A 507 -7.58 2.82 -11.44
C VAL A 507 -6.77 2.79 -12.74
N LEU A 508 -7.13 1.93 -13.70
CA LEU A 508 -6.50 1.98 -15.02
C LEU A 508 -6.83 3.28 -15.76
N TYR A 509 -8.06 3.78 -15.64
CA TYR A 509 -8.50 5.01 -16.27
C TYR A 509 -7.75 6.23 -15.73
N LEU A 510 -7.64 6.38 -14.40
CA LEU A 510 -6.86 7.48 -13.82
C LEU A 510 -5.37 7.36 -14.17
N TYR A 511 -4.84 6.13 -14.28
CA TYR A 511 -3.46 5.92 -14.71
C TYR A 511 -3.24 6.42 -16.14
N GLN A 512 -4.13 6.04 -17.07
CA GLN A 512 -4.03 6.50 -18.46
C GLN A 512 -4.19 8.02 -18.58
N ARG A 513 -5.08 8.65 -17.81
CA ARG A 513 -5.22 10.10 -17.77
C ARG A 513 -3.97 10.79 -17.20
N GLY A 514 -3.49 10.34 -16.04
CA GLY A 514 -2.41 11.03 -15.33
C GLY A 514 -1.02 10.78 -15.90
N PHE A 515 -0.73 9.56 -16.35
CA PHE A 515 0.61 9.15 -16.78
C PHE A 515 0.76 9.05 -18.29
N ASN A 516 -0.28 8.65 -19.04
CA ASN A 516 -0.18 8.54 -20.51
C ASN A 516 -0.60 9.84 -21.21
N ARG A 517 -1.64 10.50 -20.70
CA ARG A 517 -2.14 11.78 -21.26
C ARG A 517 -1.63 13.01 -20.52
N PHE A 518 -0.90 12.82 -19.42
CA PHE A 518 -0.35 13.88 -18.59
C PHE A 518 -1.40 14.82 -17.96
N GLU A 519 -2.66 14.41 -17.88
CA GLU A 519 -3.75 15.17 -17.24
C GLU A 519 -3.76 14.89 -15.72
N GLN A 520 -2.69 15.28 -15.02
CA GLN A 520 -2.46 14.92 -13.61
C GLN A 520 -3.55 15.46 -12.69
N GLY A 521 -4.01 16.70 -12.94
CA GLY A 521 -5.06 17.31 -12.13
C GLY A 521 -6.42 16.60 -12.27
N TYR A 522 -6.79 16.23 -13.50
CA TYR A 522 -8.01 15.47 -13.76
C TYR A 522 -7.93 14.05 -13.18
N ALA A 523 -6.79 13.37 -13.38
CA ALA A 523 -6.55 12.04 -12.82
C ALA A 523 -6.60 12.03 -11.29
N ALA A 524 -6.07 13.07 -10.63
CA ALA A 524 -6.17 13.23 -9.18
C ALA A 524 -7.63 13.39 -8.72
N ALA A 525 -8.46 14.14 -9.45
CA ALA A 525 -9.89 14.25 -9.15
C ALA A 525 -10.60 12.89 -9.25
N VAL A 526 -10.32 12.11 -10.32
CA VAL A 526 -10.83 10.74 -10.45
C VAL A 526 -10.37 9.86 -9.29
N ALA A 527 -9.10 9.94 -8.89
CA ALA A 527 -8.56 9.18 -7.75
C ALA A 527 -9.32 9.49 -6.44
N TRP A 528 -9.64 10.75 -6.17
CA TRP A 528 -10.42 11.13 -5.00
C TRP A 528 -11.87 10.65 -5.06
N VAL A 529 -12.50 10.63 -6.24
CA VAL A 529 -13.84 10.05 -6.41
C VAL A 529 -13.81 8.54 -6.11
N VAL A 530 -12.82 7.82 -6.63
CA VAL A 530 -12.65 6.38 -6.37
C VAL A 530 -12.36 6.12 -4.89
N PHE A 531 -11.51 6.93 -4.26
CA PHE A 531 -11.23 6.85 -2.81
C PHE A 531 -12.51 7.03 -1.98
N LEU A 532 -13.30 8.06 -2.27
CA LEU A 532 -14.56 8.31 -1.55
C LEU A 532 -15.57 7.18 -1.79
N PHE A 533 -15.60 6.60 -2.98
CA PHE A 533 -16.44 5.44 -3.28
C PHE A 533 -16.03 4.22 -2.45
N ILE A 534 -14.74 3.87 -2.44
CA ILE A 534 -14.21 2.77 -1.60
C ILE A 534 -14.52 3.03 -0.13
N PHE A 535 -14.23 4.24 0.35
CA PHE A 535 -14.50 4.64 1.72
C PHE A 535 -15.97 4.51 2.09
N ALA A 536 -16.89 4.93 1.21
CA ALA A 536 -18.33 4.81 1.43
C ALA A 536 -18.76 3.33 1.52
N VAL A 537 -18.31 2.48 0.60
CA VAL A 537 -18.59 1.03 0.61
C VAL A 537 -18.08 0.39 1.90
N THR A 538 -16.82 0.66 2.27
CA THR A 538 -16.22 0.13 3.50
C THR A 538 -16.94 0.66 4.75
N LEU A 539 -17.32 1.93 4.80
CA LEU A 539 -18.06 2.51 5.92
C LEU A 539 -19.43 1.85 6.10
N VAL A 540 -20.16 1.61 5.00
CA VAL A 540 -21.44 0.88 5.03
C VAL A 540 -21.22 -0.53 5.57
N GLN A 541 -20.17 -1.23 5.10
CA GLN A 541 -19.82 -2.57 5.55
C GLN A 541 -19.56 -2.62 7.08
N PHE A 542 -18.74 -1.70 7.60
CA PHE A 542 -18.46 -1.59 9.04
C PHE A 542 -19.71 -1.28 9.87
N ARG A 543 -20.61 -0.42 9.38
CA ARG A 543 -21.86 -0.12 10.09
C ARG A 543 -22.81 -1.31 10.14
N LEU A 544 -22.88 -2.10 9.05
CA LEU A 544 -23.69 -3.31 9.02
C LEU A 544 -23.14 -4.36 10.00
N GLN A 545 -21.83 -4.52 10.10
CA GLN A 545 -21.20 -5.48 11.01
C GLN A 545 -21.47 -5.17 12.50
N ARG A 546 -21.36 -3.89 12.92
CA ARG A 546 -21.60 -3.52 14.32
C ARG A 546 -22.98 -3.95 14.82
N ARG A 547 -24.01 -3.90 13.95
CA ARG A 547 -25.36 -4.35 14.30
C ARG A 547 -25.49 -5.86 14.54
N TYR A 548 -24.56 -6.67 14.01
CA TYR A 548 -24.56 -8.13 14.18
C TYR A 548 -23.59 -8.61 15.27
N GLY A 549 -22.62 -7.78 15.70
CA GLY A 549 -21.70 -8.12 16.79
C GLY A 549 -22.26 -7.89 18.20
N ASP A 550 -23.37 -7.13 18.29
CA ASP A 550 -24.08 -6.81 19.54
C ASP A 550 -25.28 -7.75 19.81
N MET A 551 -25.51 -8.76 18.94
CA MET A 551 -26.49 -9.85 19.10
C MET A 551 -25.76 -11.15 19.34
#